data_AF-A0A1R1X660-F1
#
_entry.id   AF-A0A1R1X660-F1
#
_cell.length_a   1.000
_cell.length_b   1.000
_cell.length_c   1.000
_cell.angle_alpha   90.00
_cell.angle_beta   90.00
_cell.angle_gamma   90.00
#
_symmetry.space_group_name_H-M   'P 1'
#
loop_
_entity.id
_entity.type
_entity.pdbx_description
1 polymer ?
#
loop_
_entity_poly.entity_id
_entity_poly.type
_entity_poly.pdbx_seq_one_letter_code
_entity_poly.pdbx_strand_id
1 'polypeptide(L)'
;YSSNILPSLIQNIGSFSFDCRKEISLIYAILLRRKIGTREPTIDYLNKNPHIIHLLCDGYNQPEAAVFVGSMLRESLKHESLASILLDYKNFFSFFKYVQMQNFDIASDAFSNFRVN
;
A
#
# COMPACT_ATOMS: atom_id res chain seq x y z
N TYR A 1 10.10 13.40 1.76
CA TYR A 1 9.18 13.66 0.63
C TYR A 1 9.93 14.13 -0.61
N SER A 2 10.83 15.11 -0.50
CA SER A 2 11.62 15.68 -1.61
C SER A 2 12.56 14.71 -2.35
N SER A 3 12.97 13.62 -1.71
CA SER A 3 13.93 12.66 -2.26
C SER A 3 13.30 11.46 -3.01
N ASN A 4 11.97 11.38 -3.09
CA ASN A 4 11.25 10.25 -3.71
C ASN A 4 11.69 8.85 -3.25
N ILE A 5 12.22 8.74 -2.02
CA ILE A 5 12.68 7.45 -1.47
C ILE A 5 11.51 6.47 -1.28
N LEU A 6 10.36 6.96 -0.79
CA LEU A 6 9.20 6.11 -0.49
C LEU A 6 8.68 5.32 -1.71
N PRO A 7 8.37 5.95 -2.86
CA PRO A 7 7.96 5.19 -4.05
C PRO A 7 9.04 4.21 -4.52
N SER A 8 10.32 4.58 -4.47
CA SER A 8 11.42 3.69 -4.85
C SER A 8 11.53 2.45 -3.95
N LEU A 9 11.31 2.61 -2.64
CA LEU A 9 11.28 1.49 -1.69
C LEU A 9 10.10 0.55 -1.97
N ILE A 10 8.92 1.10 -2.25
CA ILE A 10 7.72 0.31 -2.56
C ILE A 10 7.90 -0.43 -3.88
N GLN A 11 8.37 0.24 -4.93
CA GLN A 11 8.57 -0.37 -6.25
C GLN A 11 9.55 -1.55 -6.23
N ASN A 12 10.57 -1.49 -5.37
CA ASN A 12 11.59 -2.52 -5.24
C ASN A 12 11.38 -3.43 -4.02
N ILE A 13 10.22 -3.36 -3.35
CA ILE A 13 10.03 -4.03 -2.06
C ILE A 13 10.28 -5.54 -2.15
N GLY A 14 9.90 -6.19 -3.26
CA GLY A 14 10.11 -7.61 -3.51
C GLY A 14 11.58 -8.05 -3.55
N SER A 15 12.52 -7.16 -3.90
CA SER A 15 13.94 -7.51 -4.00
C SER A 15 14.70 -7.43 -2.68
N PHE A 16 14.11 -6.87 -1.62
CA PHE A 16 14.77 -6.78 -0.31
C PHE A 16 14.63 -8.07 0.50
N SER A 17 15.46 -8.23 1.53
CA SER A 17 15.30 -9.31 2.50
C SER A 17 13.96 -9.17 3.25
N PHE A 18 13.49 -10.29 3.82
CA PHE A 18 12.26 -10.31 4.60
C PHE A 18 12.24 -9.26 5.74
N ASP A 19 13.33 -9.15 6.49
CA ASP A 19 13.44 -8.16 7.57
C ASP A 19 13.41 -6.72 7.04
N CYS A 20 14.08 -6.43 5.92
CA CYS A 20 14.01 -5.13 5.29
C CYS A 20 12.58 -4.79 4.83
N ARG A 21 11.81 -5.74 4.31
CA ARG A 21 10.40 -5.52 3.93
C ARG A 21 9.52 -5.18 5.13
N LYS A 22 9.76 -5.81 6.29
CA LYS A 22 9.09 -5.47 7.55
C LYS A 22 9.40 -4.04 7.98
N GLU A 23 10.67 -3.65 7.94
CA GLU A 23 11.09 -2.30 8.31
C GLU A 23 10.51 -1.24 7.37
N ILE A 24 10.50 -1.49 6.05
CA ILE A 24 9.89 -0.59 5.07
C ILE A 24 8.39 -0.39 5.37
N SER A 25 7.68 -1.49 5.65
CA SER A 25 6.24 -1.43 5.97
C SER A 25 5.96 -0.68 7.28
N LEU A 26 6.80 -0.88 8.28
CA LEU A 26 6.72 -0.18 9.56
C LEU A 26 6.99 1.32 9.39
N ILE A 27 8.05 1.69 8.66
CA ILE A 27 8.38 3.08 8.34
C ILE A 27 7.22 3.74 7.60
N TYR A 28 6.63 3.07 6.61
CA TYR A 28 5.45 3.57 5.91
C TYR A 28 4.30 3.86 6.87
N ALA A 29 3.95 2.91 7.74
CA ALA A 29 2.86 3.05 8.70
C ALA A 29 3.11 4.20 9.71
N ILE A 30 4.35 4.36 10.19
CA ILE A 30 4.75 5.46 11.06
C ILE A 30 4.59 6.80 10.34
N LEU A 31 5.07 6.89 9.09
CA LEU A 31 4.95 8.09 8.28
C LEU A 31 3.49 8.44 8.02
N LEU A 32 2.64 7.47 7.71
CA LEU A 32 1.22 7.69 7.41
C LEU A 32 0.48 8.32 8.61
N ARG A 33 0.80 7.88 9.84
CA ARG A 33 0.20 8.40 11.08
C ARG A 33 0.82 9.72 11.57
N ARG A 34 1.88 10.21 10.92
CA ARG A 34 2.57 11.43 11.34
C ARG A 34 1.66 12.65 11.20
N LYS A 35 1.55 13.43 12.27
CA LYS A 35 0.84 14.71 12.29
C LYS A 35 1.77 15.89 12.56
N ILE A 36 1.45 17.04 11.98
CA ILE A 36 2.07 18.34 12.30
C ILE A 36 0.92 19.33 12.53
N GLY A 37 0.57 19.54 13.80
CA GLY A 37 -0.68 20.20 14.16
C GLY A 37 -1.88 19.37 13.68
N THR A 38 -2.77 19.98 12.92
CA THR A 38 -3.93 19.31 12.30
C THR A 38 -3.61 18.67 10.94
N ARG A 39 -2.40 18.89 10.41
CA ARG A 39 -2.01 18.37 9.09
C ARG A 39 -1.48 16.96 9.19
N GLU A 40 -1.72 16.18 8.14
CA GLU A 40 -1.23 14.82 7.95
C GLU A 40 -0.32 14.78 6.72
N PRO A 41 0.99 15.13 6.86
CA PRO A 41 1.84 15.45 5.72
C PRO A 41 2.05 14.30 4.74
N THR A 42 2.00 13.06 5.22
CA THR A 42 2.12 11.88 4.37
C THR A 42 0.86 11.65 3.55
N ILE A 43 -0.32 11.90 4.12
CA ILE A 43 -1.59 11.82 3.38
C ILE A 43 -1.64 12.94 2.34
N ASP A 44 -1.27 14.17 2.70
CA ASP A 44 -1.10 15.29 1.76
C ASP A 44 -0.18 14.91 0.59
N TYR A 45 0.93 14.21 0.88
CA TYR A 45 1.89 13.76 -0.12
C TYR A 45 1.32 12.65 -1.03
N LEU A 46 0.63 11.66 -0.47
CA LEU A 46 0.02 10.56 -1.24
C LEU A 46 -1.11 11.06 -2.14
N ASN A 47 -1.96 11.99 -1.67
CA ASN A 47 -2.99 12.64 -2.48
C ASN A 47 -2.40 13.36 -3.71
N LYS A 48 -1.21 13.96 -3.57
CA LYS A 48 -0.49 14.60 -4.67
C LYS A 48 0.27 13.62 -5.58
N ASN A 49 0.40 12.36 -5.15
CA ASN A 49 1.18 11.33 -5.82
C ASN A 49 0.40 10.00 -5.87
N PRO A 50 -0.76 9.95 -6.56
CA PRO A 50 -1.66 8.79 -6.54
C PRO A 50 -1.01 7.50 -7.05
N HIS A 51 0.02 7.61 -7.90
CA HIS A 51 0.80 6.46 -8.38
C HIS A 51 1.37 5.59 -7.25
N ILE A 52 1.58 6.14 -6.05
CA ILE A 52 2.08 5.38 -4.90
C ILE A 52 1.02 4.38 -4.41
N ILE A 53 -0.25 4.77 -4.38
CA ILE A 53 -1.36 3.86 -4.04
C ILE A 53 -1.49 2.78 -5.11
N HIS A 54 -1.29 3.14 -6.38
CA HIS A 54 -1.26 2.17 -7.48
C HIS A 54 -0.13 1.15 -7.34
N LEU A 55 1.08 1.60 -6.96
CA LEU A 55 2.22 0.70 -6.69
C LEU A 55 1.92 -0.29 -5.55
N LEU A 56 1.25 0.16 -4.50
CA LEU A 56 0.83 -0.73 -3.40
C LEU A 56 -0.18 -1.79 -3.89
N CYS A 57 -1.14 -1.40 -4.74
CA CYS A 57 -2.09 -2.33 -5.35
C CYS A 57 -1.39 -3.34 -6.26
N ASP A 58 -0.55 -2.87 -7.19
CA ASP A 58 0.12 -3.73 -8.16
C ASP A 58 1.22 -4.60 -7.51
N GLY A 59 1.67 -4.26 -6.30
CA GLY A 59 2.64 -5.05 -5.54
C GLY A 59 2.17 -6.47 -5.18
N TYR A 60 0.86 -6.73 -5.20
CA TYR A 60 0.32 -8.10 -5.06
C TYR A 60 0.79 -9.05 -6.18
N ASN A 61 1.24 -8.53 -7.32
CA ASN A 61 1.80 -9.35 -8.40
C ASN A 61 3.17 -9.95 -8.03
N GLN A 62 3.81 -9.49 -6.96
CA GLN A 62 5.07 -10.02 -6.43
C GLN A 62 4.78 -10.78 -5.14
N PRO A 63 4.82 -12.13 -5.12
CA PRO A 63 4.45 -12.92 -3.95
C PRO A 63 5.19 -12.53 -2.67
N GLU A 64 6.48 -12.18 -2.78
CA GLU A 64 7.32 -11.80 -1.64
C GLU A 64 6.98 -10.41 -1.08
N ALA A 65 6.31 -9.56 -1.88
CA ALA A 65 5.88 -8.22 -1.51
C ALA A 65 4.44 -8.18 -0.99
N ALA A 66 3.58 -9.08 -1.47
CA ALA A 66 2.12 -8.99 -1.39
C ALA A 66 1.60 -8.64 0.01
N VAL A 67 2.01 -9.38 1.05
CA VAL A 67 1.53 -9.16 2.43
C VAL A 67 1.99 -7.82 3.02
N PHE A 68 3.14 -7.32 2.57
CA PHE A 68 3.73 -6.06 3.03
C PHE A 68 3.01 -4.86 2.39
N VAL A 69 2.86 -4.90 1.06
CA VAL A 69 2.10 -3.86 0.34
C VAL A 69 0.63 -3.88 0.73
N GLY A 70 0.06 -5.05 0.99
CA GLY A 70 -1.30 -5.20 1.51
C GLY A 70 -1.49 -4.52 2.85
N SER A 71 -0.55 -4.70 3.79
CA SER A 71 -0.57 -4.01 5.09
C SER A 71 -0.50 -2.49 4.93
N MET A 72 0.43 -1.99 4.12
CA MET A 72 0.57 -0.55 3.83
C MET A 72 -0.68 0.02 3.15
N LEU A 73 -1.27 -0.72 2.22
CA LEU A 73 -2.47 -0.33 1.51
C LEU A 73 -3.66 -0.27 2.45
N ARG A 74 -3.91 -1.30 3.27
CA ARG A 74 -4.98 -1.29 4.29
C ARG A 74 -4.93 -0.08 5.21
N GLU A 75 -3.75 0.29 5.70
CA GLU A 75 -3.63 1.50 6.52
C GLU A 75 -3.95 2.77 5.73
N SER A 76 -3.59 2.82 4.45
CA SER A 76 -3.90 3.94 3.56
C SER A 76 -5.40 4.07 3.32
N LEU A 77 -6.11 2.94 3.13
CA LEU A 77 -7.55 2.90 2.84
C LEU A 77 -8.44 3.32 4.03
N LYS A 78 -7.87 3.50 5.23
CA LYS A 78 -8.58 4.13 6.36
C LYS A 78 -8.83 5.62 6.15
N HIS A 79 -8.19 6.22 5.14
CA HIS A 79 -8.35 7.61 4.78
C HIS A 79 -9.16 7.70 3.48
N GLU A 80 -10.33 8.32 3.55
CA GLU A 80 -11.29 8.42 2.43
C GLU A 80 -10.65 8.94 1.13
N SER A 81 -9.80 9.95 1.21
CA SER A 81 -9.13 10.52 0.03
C SER A 81 -8.22 9.53 -0.69
N LEU A 82 -7.55 8.63 0.06
CA LEU A 82 -6.66 7.61 -0.50
C LEU A 82 -7.45 6.41 -1.01
N ALA A 83 -8.57 6.08 -0.36
CA ALA A 83 -9.51 5.07 -0.85
C ALA A 83 -10.11 5.48 -2.22
N SER A 84 -10.48 6.76 -2.38
CA SER A 84 -10.95 7.29 -3.67
C SER A 84 -9.92 7.08 -4.79
N ILE A 85 -8.64 7.35 -4.52
CA ILE A 85 -7.56 7.12 -5.49
C ILE A 85 -7.51 5.66 -5.95
N LEU A 86 -7.65 4.71 -5.03
CA LEU A 86 -7.65 3.28 -5.39
C LEU A 86 -8.88 2.91 -6.21
N LEU A 87 -10.07 3.41 -5.86
CA LEU A 87 -11.31 3.13 -6.59
C LEU A 87 -11.28 3.66 -8.03
N ASP A 88 -10.65 4.82 -8.25
CA ASP A 88 -10.49 5.43 -9.57
C ASP A 88 -9.36 4.79 -10.39
N TYR A 89 -8.59 3.87 -9.79
CA TYR A 89 -7.48 3.24 -10.49
C TYR A 89 -7.97 2.26 -11.56
N LYS A 90 -7.45 2.40 -12.79
CA LYS A 90 -7.78 1.51 -13.92
C LYS A 90 -7.60 0.01 -13.64
N ASN A 91 -6.66 -0.35 -12.76
CA ASN A 91 -6.39 -1.74 -12.38
C ASN A 91 -7.02 -2.11 -11.04
N PHE A 92 -7.95 -1.32 -10.50
CA PHE A 92 -8.68 -1.64 -9.27
C PHE A 92 -9.23 -3.07 -9.30
N PHE A 93 -9.83 -3.47 -10.42
CA PHE A 93 -10.40 -4.82 -10.60
C PHE A 93 -9.37 -5.95 -10.59
N SER A 94 -8.06 -5.67 -10.64
CA SER A 94 -7.02 -6.68 -10.41
C SER A 94 -7.12 -7.28 -9.01
N PHE A 95 -7.69 -6.57 -8.04
CA PHE A 95 -7.96 -7.14 -6.72
C PHE A 95 -8.85 -8.39 -6.76
N PHE A 96 -9.83 -8.47 -7.67
CA PHE A 96 -10.64 -9.69 -7.82
C PHE A 96 -9.82 -10.89 -8.27
N LYS A 97 -8.69 -10.66 -8.95
CA LYS A 97 -7.71 -11.70 -9.26
C LYS A 97 -6.88 -12.04 -8.02
N TYR A 98 -6.46 -11.04 -7.25
CA TYR A 98 -5.65 -11.24 -6.04
C TYR A 98 -6.38 -12.07 -4.99
N VAL A 99 -7.69 -11.82 -4.77
CA VAL A 99 -8.51 -12.62 -3.84
C VAL A 99 -8.77 -14.06 -4.31
N GLN A 100 -8.43 -14.40 -5.55
CA GLN A 100 -8.59 -15.74 -6.14
C GLN A 100 -7.25 -16.47 -6.35
N MET A 101 -6.14 -15.92 -5.85
CA MET A 101 -4.83 -16.56 -5.98
C MET A 101 -4.78 -17.90 -5.24
N GLN A 102 -4.03 -18.87 -5.78
CA GLN A 102 -3.84 -20.18 -5.16
C GLN A 102 -3.15 -20.11 -3.79
N ASN A 103 -2.30 -19.09 -3.59
CA ASN A 103 -1.70 -18.83 -2.29
C ASN A 103 -2.75 -18.22 -1.35
N PHE A 104 -3.20 -19.04 -0.39
CA PHE A 104 -4.24 -18.67 0.57
C PHE A 104 -3.88 -17.43 1.40
N ASP A 105 -2.63 -17.29 1.83
CA ASP A 105 -2.20 -16.16 2.65
C ASP A 105 -2.33 -14.84 1.86
N ILE A 106 -1.93 -14.85 0.60
CA ILE A 106 -2.04 -13.69 -0.29
C ILE A 106 -3.51 -13.38 -0.59
N ALA A 107 -4.31 -14.40 -0.93
CA ALA A 107 -5.72 -14.22 -1.25
C ALA A 107 -6.53 -13.68 -0.06
N SER A 108 -6.30 -14.22 1.13
CA SER A 108 -6.92 -13.78 2.39
C SER A 108 -6.50 -12.35 2.77
N ASP A 109 -5.22 -11.99 2.56
CA ASP A 109 -4.71 -10.65 2.79
C ASP A 109 -5.31 -9.62 1.82
N ALA A 110 -5.37 -9.96 0.52
CA ALA A 110 -6.04 -9.15 -0.50
C ALA A 110 -7.50 -8.91 -0.14
N PHE A 111 -8.21 -9.96 0.28
CA PHE A 111 -9.61 -9.87 0.68
C PHE A 111 -9.82 -8.96 1.90
N SER A 112 -8.86 -8.94 2.82
CA SER A 112 -8.90 -8.08 4.01
C SER A 112 -8.86 -6.57 3.68
N ASN A 113 -8.45 -6.16 2.47
CA ASN A 113 -8.53 -4.77 2.03
C ASN A 113 -9.96 -4.32 1.66
N PHE A 114 -10.88 -5.25 1.38
CA PHE A 114 -12.28 -4.94 1.06
C PHE A 114 -13.19 -4.85 2.29
N ARG A 115 -12.67 -5.16 3.48
CA ARG A 115 -13.47 -5.13 4.70
C ARG A 115 -13.58 -3.70 5.22
N VAL A 116 -14.81 -3.20 5.28
CA VAL A 116 -15.15 -1.99 6.04
C VAL A 116 -15.16 -2.39 7.52
N ASN A 117 -14.31 -1.77 8.33
CA ASN A 117 -14.38 -1.89 9.79
C ASN A 117 -15.37 -0.87 10.35
#